data_AF-A0A3D2US69-F1
#
_entry.id   AF-A0A3D2US69-F1
#
_cell.length_a   1.000
_cell.length_b   1.000
_cell.length_c   1.000
_cell.angle_alpha   90.00
_cell.angle_beta   90.00
_cell.angle_gamma   90.00
#
_symmetry.space_group_name_H-M   'P 1'
#
loop_
_entity.id
_entity.type
_entity.pdbx_description
1 polymer ?
#
loop_
_entity_poly.entity_id
_entity_poly.type
_entity_poly.pdbx_seq_one_letter_code
_entity_poly.pdbx_strand_id
1 'polypeptide(L)' 'MSADAFLYRMVRRMVFVQVSLAQGKCSRKDVEQALLKKQVKLPSGLAPAHGLTLIEVKY' A
#
# COMPACT_ATOMS: atom_id res chain seq x y z
N MET A 1 -1.70 7.36 7.74
CA MET A 1 -2.77 6.35 7.65
C MET A 1 -3.18 6.01 9.08
N SER A 2 -4.48 5.80 9.31
CA SER A 2 -5.02 5.43 10.63
C SER A 2 -5.88 4.18 10.47
N ALA A 3 -5.76 3.22 11.39
CA ALA A 3 -6.52 1.97 11.43
C ALA A 3 -6.40 1.38 12.84
N ASP A 4 -7.27 0.43 13.21
CA ASP A 4 -7.21 -0.27 14.50
C ASP A 4 -5.93 -1.11 14.64
N ALA A 5 -5.48 -1.72 13.53
CA ALA A 5 -4.23 -2.44 13.45
C ALA A 5 -3.71 -2.48 12.01
N PHE A 6 -2.39 -2.68 11.88
CA PHE A 6 -1.75 -2.92 10.59
C PHE A 6 -0.99 -4.25 10.63
N LEU A 7 -1.08 -5.04 9.56
CA LEU A 7 -0.24 -6.23 9.40
C LEU A 7 1.23 -5.83 9.18
N TYR A 8 2.14 -6.77 9.44
CA TYR A 8 3.56 -6.57 9.19
C TYR A 8 3.81 -6.09 7.75
N ARG A 9 4.52 -4.96 7.61
CA ARG A 9 4.84 -4.28 6.33
C ARG A 9 3.63 -3.78 5.53
N MET A 10 2.41 -3.82 6.05
CA MET A 10 1.19 -3.42 5.33
C MET A 10 1.27 -2.00 4.80
N VAL A 11 1.60 -1.04 5.66
CA VAL A 11 1.69 0.38 5.29
C VAL A 11 2.73 0.58 4.17
N ARG A 12 3.91 -0.03 4.29
CA ARG A 12 4.99 0.09 3.30
C ARG A 12 4.62 -0.55 1.95
N ARG A 13 3.83 -1.63 1.94
CA ARG A 13 3.29 -2.23 0.71
C ARG A 13 2.24 -1.33 0.06
N MET A 14 1.32 -0.78 0.85
CA MET A 14 0.30 0.14 0.35
C MET A 14 0.93 1.38 -0.29
N VAL A 15 1.89 2.01 0.39
CA VAL A 15 2.62 3.17 -0.14
C VAL A 15 3.34 2.83 -1.44
N PHE A 16 4.00 1.66 -1.52
CA PHE A 16 4.68 1.22 -2.75
C PHE A 16 3.71 1.12 -3.94
N VAL A 17 2.53 0.54 -3.74
CA VAL A 17 1.51 0.42 -4.78
C VAL A 17 0.98 1.80 -5.19
N GLN A 18 0.73 2.69 -4.23
CA GLN A 18 0.28 4.06 -4.50
C GLN A 18 1.28 4.85 -5.34
N VAL A 19 2.57 4.76 -5.00
CA VAL A 19 3.65 5.38 -5.79
C VAL A 19 3.75 4.73 -7.17
N SER A 20 3.62 3.40 -7.27
CA SER A 20 3.65 2.68 -8.55
C SER A 20 2.49 3.08 -9.47
N LEU A 21 1.29 3.26 -8.92
CA LEU A 21 0.13 3.79 -9.63
C LEU A 21 0.42 5.20 -10.18
N ALA A 22 0.96 6.08 -9.34
CA ALA A 22 1.31 7.46 -9.74
C ALA A 22 2.42 7.50 -10.81
N GLN A 23 3.32 6.52 -10.82
CA GLN A 23 4.35 6.33 -11.84
C GLN A 23 3.83 5.65 -13.12
N GLY A 24 2.56 5.27 -13.19
CA GLY A 24 1.97 4.57 -14.35
C GLY A 24 2.37 3.09 -14.49
N LYS A 25 2.94 2.48 -13.44
CA LYS A 25 3.38 1.06 -13.45
C LYS A 25 2.23 0.07 -13.27
N CYS A 26 1.07 0.55 -12.84
CA CYS A 26 -0.19 -0.19 -12.84
C CYS A 26 -1.32 0.82 -13.04
N SER A 27 -2.50 0.33 -13.42
CA SER A 27 -3.69 1.18 -13.57
C SER A 27 -4.56 1.17 -12.31
N ARG A 28 -5.45 2.15 -12.20
CA ARG A 28 -6.44 2.19 -11.11
C ARG A 28 -7.34 0.94 -11.12
N LYS A 29 -7.69 0.45 -12.31
CA LYS A 29 -8.47 -0.78 -12.46
C LYS A 29 -7.73 -2.00 -11.91
N ASP A 30 -6.43 -2.09 -12.11
CA ASP A 30 -5.62 -3.20 -11.57
C ASP A 30 -5.62 -3.21 -10.05
N VAL A 31 -5.50 -2.03 -9.42
CA VAL A 31 -5.57 -1.86 -7.96
C VAL A 31 -6.95 -2.27 -7.44
N GLU A 32 -8.03 -1.82 -8.09
CA GLU A 32 -9.39 -2.18 -7.72
C GLU A 32 -9.66 -3.69 -7.83
N GLN A 33 -9.25 -4.33 -8.94
CA GLN A 33 -9.41 -5.78 -9.12
C GLN A 33 -8.56 -6.58 -8.12
N ALA A 34 -7.36 -6.11 -7.78
CA ALA A 34 -6.51 -6.75 -6.79
C ALA A 34 -7.13 -6.71 -5.38
N LEU A 35 -7.78 -5.61 -5.02
CA LEU A 35 -8.46 -5.46 -3.73
C LEU A 35 -9.76 -6.28 -3.66
N LEU A 36 -10.58 -6.25 -4.70
CA LEU A 36 -11.92 -6.88 -4.69
C LEU A 36 -11.89 -8.36 -5.04
N LYS A 37 -11.10 -8.75 -6.04
CA LYS A 37 -11.14 -10.10 -6.61
C LYS A 37 -9.90 -10.94 -6.31
N LYS A 38 -8.83 -10.34 -5.76
CA LYS A 38 -7.52 -10.99 -5.57
C LYS A 38 -6.92 -11.64 -6.83
N GLN A 39 -7.43 -11.28 -8.01
CA GLN A 39 -7.08 -11.95 -9.28
C GLN A 39 -5.95 -11.25 -10.04
N VAL A 40 -5.64 -9.99 -9.72
CA VAL A 40 -4.61 -9.21 -10.42
C VAL A 40 -3.37 -9.07 -9.56
N LYS A 41 -2.20 -9.37 -10.16
CA LYS A 41 -0.91 -9.14 -9.51
C LYS A 41 -0.55 -7.66 -9.59
N LEU A 42 -0.41 -7.04 -8.42
CA LEU A 42 0.15 -5.70 -8.31
C LEU A 42 1.68 -5.73 -8.31
N PRO A 43 2.34 -4.63 -8.69
CA PRO A 43 3.77 -4.47 -8.50
C PRO A 43 4.19 -4.83 -7.07
N SER A 44 5.14 -5.76 -6.94
CA SER A 44 5.65 -6.22 -5.67
C SER A 44 6.83 -5.36 -5.23
N GLY A 45 6.80 -4.90 -3.98
CA GLY A 45 7.86 -4.07 -3.43
C GLY A 45 7.50 -3.49 -2.07
N LEU A 46 8.43 -2.73 -1.53
CA LEU A 46 8.28 -2.03 -0.26
C LEU A 46 8.82 -0.62 -0.41
N ALA A 47 8.04 0.37 0.03
CA ALA A 47 8.55 1.73 0.20
C ALA A 47 9.72 1.71 1.21
N PRO A 48 10.72 2.61 1.12
CA PRO A 48 11.82 2.67 2.07
C PRO A 48 11.34 2.80 3.53
N ALA A 49 12.03 2.14 4.47
CA ALA A 49 11.60 2.10 5.87
C ALA A 49 11.77 3.45 6.58
N HIS A 50 12.82 4.20 6.24
CA HIS A 50 13.16 5.48 6.86
C HIS A 50 12.17 6.61 6.54
N GLY A 51 11.24 6.40 5.60
CA GLY A 51 10.16 7.35 5.28
C GLY A 51 8.86 7.10 6.05
N LEU A 52 8.83 6.14 6.98
CA LEU A 52 7.64 5.81 7.77
C LEU A 52 7.87 6.15 9.24
N THR A 53 6.98 6.97 9.80
CA THR A 53 7.01 7.40 11.21
C THR A 53 5.63 7.22 11.83
N LEU A 54 5.59 6.73 13.08
CA LEU A 54 4.37 6.70 13.89
C LEU A 54 4.07 8.12 14.38
N ILE A 55 2.88 8.63 14.09
CA ILE A 55 2.49 10.00 14.44
C ILE A 55 1.64 10.04 15.72
N GLU A 56 0.65 9.15 15.85
CA GLU A 56 -0.33 9.20 16.92
C GLU A 56 -0.89 7.79 17.20
N VAL A 57 -1.25 7.53 18.47
CA VAL A 57 -2.08 6.40 18.90
C VAL A 57 -3.28 6.96 19.65
N LYS A 58 -4.49 6.56 19.24
CA LYS A 58 -5.74 6.98 19.87
C LYS A 58 -6.17 5.94 20.90
N TYR A 59 -6.58 6.41 22.08
CA TYR A 59 -7.04 5.62 23.21
C TYR A 59 -8.53 5.85 23.45
#